data_AF-A0A6G3YWF6-F1
#
_entry.id   AF-A0A6G3YWF6-F1
#
_cell.length_a   1.000
_cell.length_b   1.000
_cell.length_c   1.000
_cell.angle_alpha   90.00
_cell.angle_beta   90.00
_cell.angle_gamma   90.00
#
_symmetry.space_group_name_H-M   'P 1'
#
loop_
_entity.id
_entity.type
_entity.pdbx_description
1 polymer ?
#
loop_
_entity_poly.entity_id
_entity_poly.type
_entity_poly.pdbx_seq_one_letter_code
_entity_poly.pdbx_strand_id
1 'polypeptide(L)'
;MLNRQTILGSAIALPIVISAISTPAEAASFRVNPYLQQPSSDGMYFTWFTDQNLPGTVSINGPGLAAPLSFDSTPSFEPDLAYTNAELAQEISGLEPGSWLKSGDNYKHTVNVRGLLPNTLYDYSVTVGDRIFNSTFKTAPTADDWDSIRFMAFSDSETQPAGRVIGRDWQQGALAKGSETRPDPVTSQWAETFGTTGTRLRYSLTETEGYANNLKIINSRDPDFLIMPGDLMQGGGYQPGWDEFFRHNAGEFDSGLSSYPLLPALGNWENFGALNGGYGTDADGRFGPKFGRDKFHTYFDAPENGTPEHQDNYYRIDYGPLTFLTLDSSNGEPDDSRDNYGGDGQPPKISGLEFTNPGTDTQQNYTREQYEAAGGTDLADFNPGSPQWNWVIEQLEDARAQGQIIFVQFHHAPYSSGTHGFPMNHELSSGQG
;
A
#
# COMPACT_ATOMS: atom_id res chain seq x y z
N MET A 1 -15.17 -20.24 84.84
CA MET A 1 -14.82 -21.68 84.70
C MET A 1 -16.09 -22.47 84.53
N LEU A 2 -16.43 -22.83 83.29
CA LEU A 2 -17.48 -23.81 82.98
C LEU A 2 -17.10 -24.48 81.65
N ASN A 3 -16.99 -25.81 81.69
CA ASN A 3 -16.78 -26.70 80.57
C ASN A 3 -17.86 -26.51 79.49
N ARG A 4 -17.47 -26.56 78.22
CA ARG A 4 -18.38 -26.92 77.11
C ARG A 4 -17.76 -28.02 76.27
N GLN A 5 -18.50 -29.12 76.19
CA GLN A 5 -18.20 -30.33 75.44
C GLN A 5 -18.35 -30.13 73.93
N THR A 6 -17.50 -30.84 73.21
CA THR A 6 -17.43 -31.00 71.75
C THR A 6 -18.56 -31.89 71.23
N ILE A 7 -19.22 -31.48 70.14
CA ILE A 7 -19.98 -32.38 69.25
C ILE A 7 -19.45 -32.17 67.83
N LEU A 8 -18.85 -33.20 67.26
CA LEU A 8 -18.43 -33.28 65.86
C LEU A 8 -19.64 -33.71 65.01
N GLY A 9 -20.05 -32.85 64.07
CA GLY A 9 -21.00 -33.18 63.02
C GLY A 9 -20.26 -33.26 61.68
N SER A 10 -20.26 -34.44 61.05
CA SER A 10 -19.70 -34.66 59.72
C SER A 10 -20.66 -34.15 58.64
N ALA A 11 -20.23 -33.15 57.85
CA ALA A 11 -20.96 -32.67 56.69
C ALA A 11 -20.45 -33.39 55.41
N ILE A 12 -21.37 -34.00 54.67
CA ILE A 12 -21.11 -34.62 53.36
C ILE A 12 -21.20 -33.51 52.31
N ALA A 13 -20.10 -33.24 51.60
CA ALA A 13 -20.06 -32.31 50.47
C ALA A 13 -20.35 -33.06 49.16
N LEU A 14 -21.39 -32.64 48.44
CA LEU A 14 -21.67 -33.05 47.06
C LEU A 14 -20.99 -32.07 46.09
N PRO A 15 -20.28 -32.55 45.06
CA PRO A 15 -19.63 -31.67 44.10
C PRO A 15 -20.65 -31.06 43.13
N ILE A 16 -20.64 -29.73 43.03
CA ILE A 16 -21.33 -28.98 41.99
C ILE A 16 -20.46 -29.05 40.73
N VAL A 17 -20.96 -29.71 39.68
CA VAL A 17 -20.32 -29.70 38.36
C VAL A 17 -20.68 -28.38 37.68
N ILE A 18 -19.75 -27.43 37.68
CA ILE A 18 -19.84 -26.23 36.85
C ILE A 18 -19.47 -26.66 35.43
N SER A 19 -20.47 -26.79 34.56
CA SER A 19 -20.22 -26.92 33.12
C SER A 19 -19.63 -25.60 32.63
N ALA A 20 -18.37 -25.62 32.22
CA ALA A 20 -17.77 -24.51 31.50
C ALA A 20 -18.55 -24.36 30.18
N ILE A 21 -19.27 -23.25 30.04
CA ILE A 21 -19.83 -22.83 28.76
C ILE A 21 -18.62 -22.42 27.94
N SER A 22 -18.15 -23.30 27.03
CA SER A 22 -17.20 -22.90 26.00
C SER A 22 -17.89 -21.87 25.12
N THR A 23 -17.52 -20.60 25.24
CA THR A 23 -17.78 -19.62 24.18
C THR A 23 -17.24 -20.20 22.87
N PRO A 24 -18.01 -20.19 21.77
CA PRO A 24 -17.48 -20.60 20.48
C PRO A 24 -16.19 -19.83 20.21
N ALA A 25 -15.15 -20.52 19.73
CA ALA A 25 -14.00 -19.83 19.16
C ALA A 25 -14.54 -18.86 18.10
N GLU A 26 -14.09 -17.62 18.14
CA GLU A 26 -14.49 -16.61 17.16
C GLU A 26 -14.14 -17.14 15.76
N ALA A 27 -15.10 -17.11 14.84
CA ALA A 27 -14.88 -17.55 13.47
C ALA A 27 -13.79 -16.69 12.82
N ALA A 28 -12.88 -17.31 12.08
CA ALA A 28 -11.83 -16.61 11.33
C ALA A 28 -12.45 -15.44 10.54
N SER A 29 -11.73 -14.33 10.42
CA SER A 29 -12.12 -13.22 9.56
C SER A 29 -11.01 -12.92 8.56
N PHE A 30 -11.39 -12.61 7.33
CA PHE A 30 -10.50 -11.90 6.42
C PHE A 30 -10.23 -10.52 7.02
N ARG A 31 -8.97 -10.22 7.37
CA ARG A 31 -8.52 -8.86 7.67
C ARG A 31 -8.41 -8.04 6.40
N VAL A 32 -7.93 -8.70 5.35
CA VAL A 32 -7.85 -8.24 3.96
C VAL A 32 -8.40 -9.36 3.09
N ASN A 33 -9.38 -9.05 2.23
CA ASN A 33 -9.92 -10.01 1.27
C ASN A 33 -8.82 -10.45 0.28
N PRO A 34 -8.95 -11.62 -0.36
CA PRO A 34 -8.05 -12.03 -1.43
C PRO A 34 -7.86 -10.95 -2.47
N TYR A 35 -6.61 -10.55 -2.70
CA TYR A 35 -6.24 -9.62 -3.75
C TYR A 35 -5.19 -10.23 -4.66
N LEU A 36 -5.15 -9.72 -5.89
CA LEU A 36 -4.43 -10.32 -6.99
C LEU A 36 -3.13 -9.57 -7.29
N GLN A 37 -2.08 -10.33 -7.59
CA GLN A 37 -0.74 -9.85 -7.91
C GLN A 37 -0.13 -10.70 -9.03
N GLN A 38 0.98 -10.22 -9.61
CA GLN A 38 1.76 -10.94 -10.62
C GLN A 38 0.93 -11.60 -11.75
N PRO A 39 0.08 -10.85 -12.48
CA PRO A 39 -0.66 -11.43 -13.59
C PRO A 39 0.27 -12.01 -14.64
N SER A 40 -0.19 -13.09 -15.26
CA SER A 40 0.49 -13.72 -16.39
C SER A 40 -0.52 -14.39 -17.31
N SER A 41 -0.06 -14.84 -18.46
CA SER A 41 -0.91 -15.53 -19.43
C SER A 41 -1.36 -16.92 -18.98
N ASP A 42 -0.77 -17.47 -17.93
CA ASP A 42 -1.07 -18.82 -17.45
C ASP A 42 -1.47 -18.87 -15.97
N GLY A 43 -1.62 -17.72 -15.31
CA GLY A 43 -1.68 -17.70 -13.85
C GLY A 43 -1.88 -16.34 -13.21
N MET A 44 -2.07 -16.39 -11.90
CA MET A 44 -2.26 -15.25 -11.01
C MET A 44 -1.72 -15.57 -9.62
N TYR A 45 -1.17 -14.58 -8.93
CA TYR A 45 -0.72 -14.70 -7.54
C TYR A 45 -1.80 -14.13 -6.61
N PHE A 46 -2.20 -14.91 -5.61
CA PHE A 46 -3.23 -14.52 -4.65
C PHE A 46 -2.59 -14.24 -3.31
N THR A 47 -2.94 -13.12 -2.68
CA THR A 47 -2.56 -12.81 -1.31
C THR A 47 -3.79 -12.42 -0.49
N TRP A 48 -3.87 -12.84 0.77
CA TRP A 48 -4.89 -12.37 1.71
C TRP A 48 -4.37 -12.43 3.15
N PHE A 49 -5.10 -11.78 4.05
CA PHE A 49 -4.75 -11.76 5.47
C PHE A 49 -5.91 -12.21 6.33
N THR A 50 -5.62 -13.01 7.34
CA THR A 50 -6.59 -13.47 8.34
C THR A 50 -6.18 -13.03 9.74
N ASP A 51 -7.14 -13.05 10.67
CA ASP A 51 -6.93 -12.69 12.08
C ASP A 51 -6.46 -13.86 12.96
N GLN A 52 -6.43 -15.07 12.40
CA GLN A 52 -6.14 -16.32 13.08
C GLN A 52 -5.22 -17.22 12.26
N ASN A 53 -4.40 -18.00 12.94
CA ASN A 53 -3.51 -18.99 12.34
C ASN A 53 -4.27 -20.23 11.86
N LEU A 54 -5.04 -20.08 10.78
CA LEU A 54 -5.82 -21.15 10.17
C LEU A 54 -5.43 -21.31 8.71
N PRO A 55 -5.24 -22.54 8.20
CA PRO A 55 -4.99 -22.75 6.78
C PRO A 55 -6.17 -22.28 5.94
N GLY A 56 -5.88 -21.86 4.71
CA GLY A 56 -6.89 -21.49 3.73
C GLY A 56 -6.74 -22.27 2.44
N THR A 57 -7.82 -22.39 1.67
CA THR A 57 -7.83 -23.08 0.38
C THR A 57 -8.41 -22.17 -0.69
N VAL A 58 -7.68 -21.98 -1.79
CA VAL A 58 -8.17 -21.34 -3.01
C VAL A 58 -8.68 -22.43 -3.95
N SER A 59 -9.94 -22.34 -4.37
CA SER A 59 -10.50 -23.18 -5.43
C SER A 59 -10.80 -22.34 -6.67
N ILE A 60 -10.42 -22.85 -7.84
CA ILE A 60 -10.56 -22.16 -9.12
C ILE A 60 -11.33 -23.04 -10.09
N ASN A 61 -12.33 -22.45 -10.74
CA ASN A 61 -13.16 -23.12 -11.72
C ASN A 61 -13.34 -22.22 -12.96
N GLY A 62 -13.42 -22.83 -14.14
CA GLY A 62 -13.59 -22.06 -15.37
C GLY A 62 -13.18 -22.85 -16.62
N PRO A 63 -13.11 -22.16 -17.77
CA PRO A 63 -12.81 -22.79 -19.06
C PRO A 63 -11.47 -23.53 -19.06
N GLY A 64 -11.43 -24.66 -19.77
CA GLY A 64 -10.24 -25.51 -19.90
C GLY A 64 -10.00 -26.48 -18.73
N LEU A 65 -10.73 -26.34 -17.61
CA LEU A 65 -10.58 -27.20 -16.44
C LEU A 65 -11.60 -28.35 -16.46
N ALA A 66 -11.13 -29.59 -16.30
CA ALA A 66 -12.02 -30.77 -16.20
C ALA A 66 -12.70 -30.90 -14.83
N ALA A 67 -12.09 -30.30 -13.79
CA ALA A 67 -12.59 -30.18 -12.43
C ALA A 67 -11.95 -28.92 -11.80
N PRO A 68 -12.55 -28.35 -10.73
CA PRO A 68 -11.93 -27.22 -10.04
C PRO A 68 -10.51 -27.55 -9.56
N LEU A 69 -9.59 -26.62 -9.77
CA LEU A 69 -8.28 -26.67 -9.13
C LEU A 69 -8.42 -26.27 -7.66
N SER A 70 -7.56 -26.80 -6.80
CA SER A 70 -7.55 -26.53 -5.37
C SER A 70 -6.10 -26.34 -4.90
N PHE A 71 -5.86 -25.27 -4.18
CA PHE A 71 -4.54 -24.89 -3.68
C PHE A 71 -4.66 -24.54 -2.20
N ASP A 72 -3.93 -25.24 -1.36
CA ASP A 72 -3.87 -24.95 0.07
C ASP A 72 -2.79 -23.91 0.37
N SER A 73 -3.02 -23.10 1.39
CA SER A 73 -2.10 -22.11 1.92
C SER A 73 -1.82 -22.42 3.39
N THR A 74 -0.56 -22.21 3.79
CA THR A 74 -0.17 -22.19 5.19
C THR A 74 0.09 -20.74 5.58
N PRO A 75 -0.65 -20.18 6.55
CA PRO A 75 -0.44 -18.80 6.96
C PRO A 75 0.94 -18.58 7.59
N SER A 76 1.56 -17.44 7.32
CA SER A 76 2.70 -16.90 8.05
C SER A 76 2.26 -15.78 8.98
N PHE A 77 2.77 -15.77 10.21
CA PHE A 77 2.53 -14.67 11.14
C PHE A 77 3.38 -13.46 10.77
N GLU A 78 2.76 -12.30 10.65
CA GLU A 78 3.39 -11.05 10.23
C GLU A 78 3.45 -10.03 11.38
N PRO A 79 4.50 -10.08 12.23
CA PRO A 79 4.62 -9.17 13.37
C PRO A 79 4.84 -7.71 12.94
N ASP A 80 5.40 -7.47 11.76
CA ASP A 80 5.65 -6.13 11.25
C ASP A 80 4.36 -5.35 11.03
N LEU A 81 3.21 -6.04 10.88
CA LEU A 81 1.88 -5.45 10.74
C LEU A 81 1.16 -5.24 12.08
N ALA A 82 1.78 -5.55 13.22
CA ALA A 82 1.18 -5.28 14.52
C ALA A 82 1.01 -3.77 14.76
N TYR A 83 -0.04 -3.39 15.50
CA TYR A 83 -0.23 -1.99 15.88
C TYR A 83 0.84 -1.55 16.87
N THR A 84 1.35 -0.34 16.68
CA THR A 84 2.28 0.28 17.62
C THR A 84 1.57 0.79 18.86
N ASN A 85 2.32 1.06 19.94
CA ASN A 85 1.76 1.70 21.14
C ASN A 85 1.14 3.07 20.82
N ALA A 86 1.75 3.83 19.91
CA ALA A 86 1.23 5.13 19.48
C ALA A 86 -0.09 5.00 18.71
N GLU A 87 -0.22 3.99 17.86
CA GLU A 87 -1.45 3.70 17.11
C GLU A 87 -2.59 3.21 18.02
N LEU A 88 -2.27 2.36 19.00
CA LEU A 88 -3.22 1.87 19.99
C LEU A 88 -3.74 2.99 20.90
N ALA A 89 -2.89 3.98 21.20
CA ALA A 89 -3.22 5.13 22.03
C ALA A 89 -3.75 6.34 21.24
N GLN A 90 -3.85 6.24 19.92
CA GLN A 90 -4.24 7.36 19.08
C GLN A 90 -5.69 7.79 19.36
N GLU A 91 -5.91 9.10 19.44
CA GLU A 91 -7.24 9.70 19.49
C GLU A 91 -7.45 10.55 18.23
N ILE A 92 -8.61 10.38 17.58
CA ILE A 92 -8.96 11.13 16.37
C ILE A 92 -10.28 11.84 16.61
N SER A 93 -10.26 13.17 16.55
CA SER A 93 -11.45 13.99 16.76
C SER A 93 -12.54 13.63 15.75
N GLY A 94 -13.76 13.37 16.26
CA GLY A 94 -14.90 12.99 15.43
C GLY A 94 -15.04 11.48 15.19
N LEU A 95 -14.11 10.65 15.70
CA LEU A 95 -14.21 9.20 15.66
C LEU A 95 -14.22 8.60 17.08
N GLU A 96 -14.96 7.51 17.25
CA GLU A 96 -14.89 6.73 18.49
C GLU A 96 -13.48 6.13 18.64
N PRO A 97 -12.83 6.23 19.82
CA PRO A 97 -11.47 5.73 20.02
C PRO A 97 -11.32 4.25 19.63
N GLY A 98 -10.30 3.96 18.84
CA GLY A 98 -9.99 2.61 18.38
C GLY A 98 -10.93 2.05 17.29
N SER A 99 -11.91 2.81 16.80
CA SER A 99 -12.85 2.36 15.75
C SER A 99 -12.21 2.06 14.39
N TRP A 100 -10.93 2.38 14.21
CA TRP A 100 -10.14 2.05 13.03
C TRP A 100 -9.29 0.79 13.20
N LEU A 101 -9.04 0.35 14.44
CA LEU A 101 -8.24 -0.81 14.76
C LEU A 101 -9.02 -2.10 14.52
N LYS A 102 -8.33 -3.13 14.02
CA LYS A 102 -8.85 -4.48 13.82
C LYS A 102 -8.39 -5.39 14.97
N SER A 103 -9.21 -6.37 15.35
CA SER A 103 -8.81 -7.40 16.31
C SER A 103 -7.90 -8.46 15.68
N GLY A 104 -7.27 -9.26 16.55
CA GLY A 104 -6.46 -10.41 16.16
C GLY A 104 -5.06 -10.05 15.64
N ASP A 105 -4.36 -11.07 15.18
CA ASP A 105 -3.00 -11.00 14.65
C ASP A 105 -3.03 -10.93 13.11
N ASN A 106 -1.90 -10.68 12.45
CA ASN A 106 -1.84 -10.65 10.99
C ASN A 106 -1.24 -11.97 10.49
N TYR A 107 -2.04 -12.76 9.79
CA TYR A 107 -1.59 -13.99 9.15
C TYR A 107 -1.68 -13.85 7.63
N LYS A 108 -0.53 -13.74 6.96
CA LYS A 108 -0.45 -13.64 5.50
C LYS A 108 -0.61 -15.02 4.89
N HIS A 109 -1.35 -15.09 3.81
CA HIS A 109 -1.47 -16.25 2.96
C HIS A 109 -1.09 -15.89 1.54
N THR A 110 -0.41 -16.79 0.86
CA THR A 110 -0.09 -16.64 -0.55
C THR A 110 -0.33 -17.94 -1.32
N VAL A 111 -0.78 -17.82 -2.57
CA VAL A 111 -0.91 -18.93 -3.52
C VAL A 111 -0.54 -18.45 -4.93
N ASN A 112 0.46 -19.08 -5.54
CA ASN A 112 0.81 -18.87 -6.94
C ASN A 112 0.11 -19.92 -7.82
N VAL A 113 -0.87 -19.49 -8.62
CA VAL A 113 -1.63 -20.37 -9.51
C VAL A 113 -1.05 -20.32 -10.90
N ARG A 114 -0.86 -21.49 -11.53
CA ARG A 114 -0.30 -21.65 -12.88
C ARG A 114 -1.05 -22.71 -13.69
N GLY A 115 -0.77 -22.77 -14.99
CA GLY A 115 -1.34 -23.76 -15.91
C GLY A 115 -2.78 -23.46 -16.36
N LEU A 116 -3.20 -22.20 -16.27
CA LEU A 116 -4.47 -21.72 -16.79
C LEU A 116 -4.37 -21.34 -18.27
N LEU A 117 -5.52 -21.20 -18.93
CA LEU A 117 -5.57 -20.69 -20.29
C LEU A 117 -5.37 -19.16 -20.31
N PRO A 118 -4.73 -18.60 -21.34
CA PRO A 118 -4.59 -17.15 -21.50
C PRO A 118 -5.92 -16.47 -21.79
N ASN A 119 -6.00 -15.16 -21.50
CA ASN A 119 -7.16 -14.31 -21.79
C ASN A 119 -8.50 -14.89 -21.33
N THR A 120 -8.52 -15.63 -20.21
CA THR A 120 -9.66 -16.43 -19.79
C THR A 120 -10.15 -15.99 -18.42
N LEU A 121 -11.47 -15.80 -18.30
CA LEU A 121 -12.14 -15.49 -17.04
C LEU A 121 -12.38 -16.78 -16.23
N TYR A 122 -11.99 -16.75 -14.97
CA TYR A 122 -12.18 -17.83 -13.99
C TYR A 122 -12.97 -17.33 -12.79
N ASP A 123 -13.80 -18.22 -12.23
CA ASP A 123 -14.37 -18.07 -10.90
C ASP A 123 -13.39 -18.62 -9.87
N TYR A 124 -13.28 -17.97 -8.71
CA TYR A 124 -12.53 -18.52 -7.60
C TYR A 124 -13.22 -18.29 -6.25
N SER A 125 -12.91 -19.18 -5.32
CA SER A 125 -13.32 -19.06 -3.92
C SER A 125 -12.12 -19.26 -3.00
N VAL A 126 -12.03 -18.48 -1.93
CA VAL A 126 -11.06 -18.67 -0.85
C VAL A 126 -11.81 -19.06 0.41
N THR A 127 -11.47 -20.22 0.97
CA THR A 127 -12.07 -20.75 2.20
C THR A 127 -11.06 -20.71 3.33
N VAL A 128 -11.44 -20.16 4.48
CA VAL A 128 -10.65 -20.22 5.73
C VAL A 128 -11.61 -20.52 6.88
N GLY A 129 -11.42 -21.66 7.55
CA GLY A 129 -12.37 -22.11 8.58
C GLY A 129 -13.78 -22.28 8.01
N ASP A 130 -14.74 -21.50 8.50
CA ASP A 130 -16.13 -21.45 8.03
C ASP A 130 -16.44 -20.28 7.08
N ARG A 131 -15.44 -19.44 6.78
CA ARG A 131 -15.59 -18.30 5.87
C ARG A 131 -15.26 -18.71 4.45
N ILE A 132 -16.04 -18.15 3.52
CA ILE A 132 -15.83 -18.29 2.08
C ILE A 132 -15.91 -16.90 1.46
N PHE A 133 -14.87 -16.50 0.75
CA PHE A 133 -14.86 -15.36 -0.16
C PHE A 133 -14.98 -15.88 -1.59
N ASN A 134 -15.74 -15.19 -2.46
CA ASN A 134 -15.89 -15.56 -3.86
C ASN A 134 -15.67 -14.34 -4.75
N SER A 135 -14.98 -14.52 -5.87
CA SER A 135 -14.78 -13.49 -6.88
C SER A 135 -14.40 -14.15 -8.22
N THR A 136 -14.08 -13.34 -9.22
CA THR A 136 -13.58 -13.77 -10.52
C THR A 136 -12.25 -13.12 -10.83
N PHE A 137 -11.43 -13.70 -11.70
CA PHE A 137 -10.25 -13.03 -12.23
C PHE A 137 -10.00 -13.45 -13.68
N LYS A 138 -9.23 -12.65 -14.41
CA LYS A 138 -8.88 -12.90 -15.80
C LYS A 138 -7.37 -13.04 -15.95
N THR A 139 -6.91 -14.11 -16.60
CA THR A 139 -5.50 -14.27 -16.97
C THR A 139 -5.12 -13.30 -18.08
N ALA A 140 -3.85 -12.91 -18.14
CA ALA A 140 -3.38 -12.01 -19.19
C ALA A 140 -3.53 -12.67 -20.58
N PRO A 141 -3.72 -11.89 -21.66
CA PRO A 141 -3.57 -12.41 -23.00
C PRO A 141 -2.09 -12.71 -23.31
N THR A 142 -1.84 -13.41 -24.41
CA THR A 142 -0.48 -13.55 -24.95
C THR A 142 -0.15 -12.36 -25.85
N ALA A 143 1.12 -12.17 -26.21
CA ALA A 143 1.52 -11.11 -27.13
C ALA A 143 0.94 -11.28 -28.55
N ASP A 144 0.68 -12.52 -28.96
CA ASP A 144 0.17 -12.87 -30.29
C ASP A 144 -1.36 -12.97 -30.36
N ASP A 145 -2.05 -13.09 -29.23
CA ASP A 145 -3.50 -13.29 -29.15
C ASP A 145 -4.13 -12.40 -28.07
N TRP A 146 -4.49 -11.18 -28.48
CA TRP A 146 -5.12 -10.15 -27.65
C TRP A 146 -6.06 -9.28 -28.48
N ASP A 147 -7.13 -8.78 -27.85
CA ASP A 147 -8.10 -7.86 -28.48
C ASP A 147 -7.96 -6.43 -27.95
N SER A 148 -8.02 -6.28 -26.62
CA SER A 148 -7.89 -5.00 -25.93
C SER A 148 -7.34 -5.20 -24.54
N ILE A 149 -6.54 -4.24 -24.08
CA ILE A 149 -6.05 -4.17 -22.70
C ILE A 149 -6.42 -2.81 -22.13
N ARG A 150 -6.99 -2.81 -20.93
CA ARG A 150 -7.35 -1.62 -20.17
C ARG A 150 -6.71 -1.68 -18.80
N PHE A 151 -5.85 -0.72 -18.51
CA PHE A 151 -5.35 -0.50 -17.16
C PHE A 151 -5.69 0.91 -16.70
N MET A 152 -5.73 1.09 -15.39
CA MET A 152 -5.89 2.40 -14.76
C MET A 152 -4.59 2.76 -14.04
N ALA A 153 -4.19 4.03 -14.12
CA ALA A 153 -3.07 4.56 -13.34
C ALA A 153 -3.63 5.50 -12.29
N PHE A 154 -3.26 5.29 -11.03
CA PHE A 154 -3.79 6.02 -9.89
C PHE A 154 -2.79 5.98 -8.73
N SER A 155 -2.60 7.06 -7.98
CA SER A 155 -1.61 7.15 -6.90
C SER A 155 -2.10 8.18 -5.89
N ASP A 156 -1.31 8.41 -4.84
CA ASP A 156 -1.55 9.45 -3.83
C ASP A 156 -2.93 9.25 -3.18
N SER A 157 -3.17 8.03 -2.70
CA SER A 157 -4.49 7.63 -2.19
C SER A 157 -4.84 8.32 -0.86
N GLU A 158 -3.80 8.70 -0.11
CA GLU A 158 -3.90 9.44 1.16
C GLU A 158 -4.82 8.76 2.21
N THR A 159 -4.91 7.43 2.18
CA THR A 159 -5.81 6.69 3.08
C THR A 159 -5.28 6.66 4.51
N GLN A 160 -6.13 7.08 5.44
CA GLN A 160 -5.90 7.07 6.88
C GLN A 160 -7.22 7.22 7.65
N PRO A 161 -7.30 6.80 8.92
CA PRO A 161 -8.54 6.89 9.69
C PRO A 161 -9.08 8.32 9.82
N ALA A 162 -8.21 9.31 9.98
CA ALA A 162 -8.62 10.72 10.02
C ALA A 162 -9.37 11.14 8.74
N GLY A 163 -9.03 10.53 7.61
CA GLY A 163 -9.65 10.72 6.30
C GLY A 163 -11.16 10.48 6.27
N ARG A 164 -11.71 9.76 7.24
CA ARG A 164 -13.15 9.52 7.39
C ARG A 164 -13.94 10.77 7.75
N VAL A 165 -13.30 11.76 8.38
CA VAL A 165 -13.94 12.96 8.93
C VAL A 165 -13.30 14.27 8.46
N ILE A 166 -12.17 14.22 7.75
CA ILE A 166 -11.52 15.40 7.19
C ILE A 166 -11.76 15.51 5.69
N GLY A 167 -12.14 16.71 5.24
CA GLY A 167 -12.02 17.09 3.83
C GLY A 167 -10.67 17.73 3.58
N ARG A 168 -9.95 17.26 2.54
CA ARG A 168 -8.67 17.84 2.14
C ARG A 168 -8.79 19.32 1.83
N ASP A 169 -7.70 20.04 2.01
CA ASP A 169 -7.63 21.43 1.60
C ASP A 169 -7.60 21.54 0.07
N TRP A 170 -8.46 22.40 -0.44
CA TRP A 170 -8.52 22.76 -1.84
C TRP A 170 -7.36 23.70 -2.18
N GLN A 171 -6.28 23.10 -2.67
CA GLN A 171 -5.07 23.81 -3.08
C GLN A 171 -5.39 24.90 -4.12
N GLN A 172 -4.84 26.10 -3.90
CA GLN A 172 -5.11 27.27 -4.72
C GLN A 172 -4.19 27.29 -5.95
N GLY A 173 -4.67 26.77 -7.08
CA GLY A 173 -4.02 26.90 -8.38
C GLY A 173 -4.52 28.10 -9.20
N ALA A 174 -3.83 28.41 -10.30
CA ALA A 174 -4.36 29.33 -11.30
C ALA A 174 -5.74 28.83 -11.79
N LEU A 175 -6.69 29.75 -11.89
CA LEU A 175 -8.00 29.44 -12.46
C LEU A 175 -7.92 29.53 -13.98
N ALA A 176 -8.62 28.63 -14.67
CA ALA A 176 -8.77 28.73 -16.12
C ALA A 176 -9.48 30.04 -16.48
N LYS A 177 -9.18 30.59 -17.66
CA LYS A 177 -9.83 31.81 -18.13
C LYS A 177 -11.36 31.59 -18.22
N GLY A 178 -12.11 32.44 -17.54
CA GLY A 178 -13.58 32.36 -17.50
C GLY A 178 -14.14 31.55 -16.32
N SER A 179 -13.28 30.97 -15.47
CA SER A 179 -13.72 30.41 -14.19
C SER A 179 -14.17 31.52 -13.23
N GLU A 180 -15.20 31.22 -12.45
CA GLU A 180 -15.60 32.03 -11.30
C GLU A 180 -14.48 32.10 -10.26
N THR A 181 -14.44 33.20 -9.50
CA THR A 181 -13.51 33.31 -8.38
C THR A 181 -13.81 32.25 -7.33
N ARG A 182 -12.77 31.73 -6.68
CA ARG A 182 -12.96 30.85 -5.52
C ARG A 182 -13.76 31.58 -4.43
N PRO A 183 -14.60 30.86 -3.66
CA PRO A 183 -15.28 31.45 -2.50
C PRO A 183 -14.29 32.05 -1.51
N ASP A 184 -14.70 33.10 -0.81
CA ASP A 184 -13.88 33.73 0.23
C ASP A 184 -13.63 32.72 1.38
N PRO A 185 -12.38 32.45 1.78
CA PRO A 185 -12.07 31.46 2.81
C PRO A 185 -12.46 31.88 4.22
N VAL A 186 -12.94 33.11 4.44
CA VAL A 186 -13.35 33.63 5.74
C VAL A 186 -14.86 33.85 5.81
N THR A 187 -15.45 34.41 4.76
CA THR A 187 -16.86 34.87 4.80
C THR A 187 -17.82 34.08 3.93
N SER A 188 -17.35 33.12 3.14
CA SER A 188 -18.24 32.34 2.28
C SER A 188 -19.01 31.27 3.06
N GLN A 189 -20.23 30.97 2.58
CA GLN A 189 -21.00 29.82 3.09
C GLN A 189 -20.22 28.51 2.95
N TRP A 190 -19.34 28.38 1.95
CA TRP A 190 -18.49 27.20 1.77
C TRP A 190 -17.51 27.04 2.94
N ALA A 191 -16.82 28.12 3.32
CA ALA A 191 -15.92 28.13 4.48
C ALA A 191 -16.67 27.82 5.78
N GLU A 192 -17.90 28.33 5.95
CA GLU A 192 -18.75 28.01 7.10
C GLU A 192 -19.17 26.53 7.11
N THR A 193 -19.49 25.96 5.95
CA THR A 193 -20.05 24.61 5.83
C THR A 193 -18.98 23.52 5.91
N PHE A 194 -17.88 23.68 5.17
CA PHE A 194 -16.85 22.64 5.00
C PHE A 194 -15.54 22.98 5.70
N GLY A 195 -15.38 24.22 6.18
CA GLY A 195 -14.21 24.66 6.90
C GLY A 195 -13.02 25.04 6.02
N THR A 196 -11.92 25.38 6.69
CA THR A 196 -10.66 25.78 6.07
C THR A 196 -9.46 25.13 6.76
N THR A 197 -8.35 25.06 6.03
CA THR A 197 -7.02 24.77 6.57
C THR A 197 -6.15 25.99 6.32
N GLY A 198 -5.98 26.82 7.36
CA GLY A 198 -5.40 28.16 7.20
C GLY A 198 -6.27 29.02 6.29
N THR A 199 -5.73 29.46 5.16
CA THR A 199 -6.43 30.28 4.15
C THR A 199 -7.04 29.46 3.01
N ARG A 200 -6.95 28.13 3.05
CA ARG A 200 -7.43 27.23 2.00
C ARG A 200 -8.79 26.65 2.39
N LEU A 201 -9.77 26.73 1.48
CA LEU A 201 -11.06 26.06 1.65
C LEU A 201 -10.85 24.54 1.74
N ARG A 202 -11.75 23.79 2.37
CA ARG A 202 -11.77 22.33 2.28
C ARG A 202 -12.71 21.84 1.19
N TYR A 203 -12.43 20.67 0.62
CA TYR A 203 -13.37 19.98 -0.25
C TYR A 203 -14.65 19.61 0.52
N SER A 204 -15.76 19.48 -0.21
CA SER A 204 -17.05 19.10 0.36
C SER A 204 -17.16 17.62 0.70
N LEU A 205 -16.22 16.82 0.21
CA LEU A 205 -16.12 15.38 0.47
C LEU A 205 -14.97 15.14 1.46
N THR A 206 -15.13 14.15 2.32
CA THR A 206 -14.00 13.63 3.10
C THR A 206 -13.01 12.89 2.20
N GLU A 207 -11.80 12.65 2.68
CA GLU A 207 -10.81 11.83 1.95
C GLU A 207 -11.37 10.43 1.63
N THR A 208 -12.00 9.78 2.62
CA THR A 208 -12.65 8.48 2.44
C THR A 208 -13.74 8.52 1.36
N GLU A 209 -14.58 9.57 1.35
CA GLU A 209 -15.61 9.72 0.33
C GLU A 209 -15.01 10.00 -1.06
N GLY A 210 -14.00 10.87 -1.14
CA GLY A 210 -13.29 11.18 -2.38
C GLY A 210 -12.67 9.93 -3.00
N TYR A 211 -11.93 9.18 -2.18
CA TYR A 211 -11.28 7.95 -2.61
C TYR A 211 -12.28 6.87 -3.06
N ALA A 212 -13.35 6.65 -2.29
CA ALA A 212 -14.41 5.72 -2.68
C ALA A 212 -15.08 6.10 -4.01
N ASN A 213 -15.23 7.39 -4.32
CA ASN A 213 -15.77 7.82 -5.61
C ASN A 213 -14.79 7.61 -6.77
N ASN A 214 -13.48 7.77 -6.55
CA ASN A 214 -12.46 7.40 -7.53
C ASN A 214 -12.52 5.91 -7.84
N LEU A 215 -12.59 5.06 -6.81
CA LEU A 215 -12.68 3.60 -6.99
C LEU A 215 -13.96 3.18 -7.71
N LYS A 216 -15.12 3.79 -7.42
CA LYS A 216 -16.35 3.53 -8.19
C LYS A 216 -16.16 3.79 -9.68
N ILE A 217 -15.44 4.85 -10.05
CA ILE A 217 -15.14 5.15 -11.46
C ILE A 217 -14.21 4.08 -12.01
N ILE A 218 -13.10 3.79 -11.34
CA ILE A 218 -12.13 2.76 -11.75
C ILE A 218 -12.81 1.41 -11.97
N ASN A 219 -13.56 0.92 -10.98
CA ASN A 219 -14.27 -0.36 -11.02
C ASN A 219 -15.33 -0.40 -12.13
N SER A 220 -16.02 0.71 -12.39
CA SER A 220 -16.98 0.80 -13.51
C SER A 220 -16.33 0.71 -14.90
N ARG A 221 -14.99 0.88 -14.99
CA ARG A 221 -14.24 0.74 -16.22
C ARG A 221 -13.76 -0.67 -16.47
N ASP A 222 -13.98 -1.64 -15.58
CA ASP A 222 -13.57 -3.04 -15.79
C ASP A 222 -12.10 -3.14 -16.23
N PRO A 223 -11.14 -2.70 -15.39
CA PRO A 223 -9.73 -2.75 -15.74
C PRO A 223 -9.19 -4.18 -15.69
N ASP A 224 -8.32 -4.52 -16.63
CA ASP A 224 -7.55 -5.75 -16.61
C ASP A 224 -6.52 -5.76 -15.45
N PHE A 225 -6.04 -4.58 -15.03
CA PHE A 225 -5.20 -4.35 -13.85
C PHE A 225 -5.12 -2.86 -13.46
N LEU A 226 -4.65 -2.59 -12.24
CA LEU A 226 -4.39 -1.25 -11.71
C LEU A 226 -2.89 -1.07 -11.48
N ILE A 227 -2.34 0.06 -11.92
CA ILE A 227 -0.97 0.47 -11.57
C ILE A 227 -1.03 1.61 -10.54
N MET A 228 -0.18 1.53 -9.52
CA MET A 228 -0.05 2.56 -8.49
C MET A 228 1.40 2.99 -8.31
N PRO A 229 1.83 4.11 -8.94
CA PRO A 229 3.21 4.59 -8.89
C PRO A 229 3.55 5.26 -7.54
N GLY A 230 3.44 4.53 -6.43
CA GLY A 230 3.78 5.02 -5.08
C GLY A 230 2.63 5.68 -4.33
N ASP A 231 2.88 6.01 -3.08
CA ASP A 231 1.98 6.72 -2.17
C ASP A 231 0.59 6.07 -2.07
N LEU A 232 0.61 4.77 -1.78
CA LEU A 232 -0.59 3.94 -1.65
C LEU A 232 -1.40 4.31 -0.41
N MET A 233 -0.77 4.85 0.63
CA MET A 233 -1.44 5.23 1.89
C MET A 233 -0.77 6.44 2.55
N GLN A 234 -1.38 6.97 3.62
CA GLN A 234 -0.80 8.07 4.40
C GLN A 234 0.30 7.58 5.37
N GLY A 235 1.30 6.85 4.87
CA GLY A 235 2.51 6.48 5.59
C GLY A 235 2.67 4.98 5.75
N GLY A 236 3.72 4.44 5.13
CA GLY A 236 4.04 3.02 5.13
C GLY A 236 4.27 2.49 6.52
N GLY A 237 4.83 3.29 7.44
CA GLY A 237 5.05 2.86 8.82
C GLY A 237 3.80 2.90 9.71
N TYR A 238 2.64 3.35 9.20
CA TYR A 238 1.41 3.52 9.96
C TYR A 238 0.36 2.48 9.59
N GLN A 239 0.17 1.48 10.47
CA GLN A 239 -0.67 0.32 10.18
C GLN A 239 -2.14 0.66 9.89
N PRO A 240 -2.80 1.59 10.63
CA PRO A 240 -4.14 2.00 10.28
C PRO A 240 -4.26 2.65 8.89
N GLY A 241 -3.20 3.26 8.35
CA GLY A 241 -3.18 3.76 6.98
C GLY A 241 -3.33 2.64 5.94
N TRP A 242 -2.58 1.54 6.14
CA TRP A 242 -2.72 0.31 5.36
C TRP A 242 -4.11 -0.33 5.52
N ASP A 243 -4.64 -0.36 6.74
CA ASP A 243 -5.97 -0.92 6.98
C ASP A 243 -7.05 -0.15 6.20
N GLU A 244 -6.95 1.17 6.10
CA GLU A 244 -7.85 1.98 5.26
C GLU A 244 -7.66 1.70 3.77
N PHE A 245 -6.41 1.64 3.31
CA PHE A 245 -6.11 1.29 1.92
C PHE A 245 -6.80 -0.03 1.53
N PHE A 246 -6.64 -1.07 2.35
CA PHE A 246 -7.25 -2.36 2.09
C PHE A 246 -8.76 -2.41 2.36
N ARG A 247 -9.31 -1.64 3.30
CA ARG A 247 -10.78 -1.50 3.45
C ARG A 247 -11.41 -1.04 2.14
N HIS A 248 -10.75 -0.14 1.41
CA HIS A 248 -11.22 0.37 0.13
C HIS A 248 -10.96 -0.57 -1.04
N ASN A 249 -9.78 -1.21 -1.09
CA ASN A 249 -9.33 -1.91 -2.29
C ASN A 249 -9.59 -3.42 -2.28
N ALA A 250 -9.61 -4.05 -1.10
CA ALA A 250 -9.82 -5.48 -0.89
C ALA A 250 -10.43 -5.73 0.51
N GLY A 251 -11.57 -5.12 0.81
CA GLY A 251 -12.11 -5.13 2.16
C GLY A 251 -13.55 -4.66 2.30
N GLU A 252 -13.81 -3.93 3.39
CA GLU A 252 -15.14 -3.57 3.87
C GLU A 252 -15.94 -2.66 2.92
N PHE A 253 -15.27 -1.71 2.26
CA PHE A 253 -15.93 -0.72 1.43
C PHE A 253 -16.08 -1.18 -0.02
N ASP A 254 -15.05 -1.81 -0.57
CA ASP A 254 -15.06 -2.41 -1.90
C ASP A 254 -13.95 -3.49 -2.00
N SER A 255 -13.93 -4.24 -3.08
CA SER A 255 -12.96 -5.34 -3.29
C SER A 255 -12.51 -5.45 -4.75
N GLY A 256 -12.25 -4.32 -5.39
CA GLY A 256 -11.76 -4.27 -6.78
C GLY A 256 -10.50 -5.10 -7.01
N LEU A 257 -9.54 -5.04 -6.08
CA LEU A 257 -8.29 -5.82 -6.17
C LEU A 257 -8.49 -7.33 -6.02
N SER A 258 -9.68 -7.78 -5.63
CA SER A 258 -10.07 -9.18 -5.68
C SER A 258 -10.48 -9.65 -7.07
N SER A 259 -10.61 -8.74 -8.04
CA SER A 259 -11.03 -9.05 -9.41
C SER A 259 -9.98 -8.74 -10.48
N TYR A 260 -9.12 -7.75 -10.21
CA TYR A 260 -8.00 -7.39 -11.06
C TYR A 260 -6.76 -7.15 -10.19
N PRO A 261 -5.53 -7.40 -10.70
CA PRO A 261 -4.33 -7.26 -9.91
C PRO A 261 -3.86 -5.82 -9.78
N LEU A 262 -3.12 -5.58 -8.70
CA LEU A 262 -2.39 -4.35 -8.44
C LEU A 262 -0.92 -4.52 -8.83
N LEU A 263 -0.36 -3.52 -9.50
CA LEU A 263 1.08 -3.36 -9.75
C LEU A 263 1.56 -2.13 -8.96
N PRO A 264 1.95 -2.29 -7.68
CA PRO A 264 2.36 -1.19 -6.82
C PRO A 264 3.83 -0.82 -7.04
N ALA A 265 4.16 0.46 -6.87
CA ALA A 265 5.53 0.96 -6.74
C ALA A 265 5.74 1.58 -5.34
N LEU A 266 7.00 1.77 -4.96
CA LEU A 266 7.37 2.54 -3.78
C LEU A 266 7.38 4.04 -4.10
N GLY A 267 6.72 4.83 -3.26
CA GLY A 267 6.78 6.28 -3.20
C GLY A 267 7.44 6.77 -1.91
N ASN A 268 7.42 8.08 -1.69
CA ASN A 268 8.04 8.62 -0.47
C ASN A 268 7.19 8.33 0.77
N TRP A 269 5.89 8.09 0.64
CA TRP A 269 5.05 7.74 1.78
C TRP A 269 5.21 6.30 2.22
N GLU A 270 5.57 5.36 1.34
CA GLU A 270 5.97 4.00 1.77
C GLU A 270 7.20 4.05 2.69
N ASN A 271 8.08 5.04 2.50
CA ASN A 271 9.25 5.32 3.35
C ASN A 271 8.94 6.25 4.54
N PHE A 272 7.67 6.59 4.80
CA PHE A 272 7.29 7.52 5.86
C PHE A 272 6.61 6.81 7.03
N GLY A 273 7.16 6.97 8.24
CA GLY A 273 6.62 6.40 9.48
C GLY A 273 5.29 7.01 9.94
N ALA A 274 4.89 8.17 9.40
CA ALA A 274 3.75 8.96 9.85
C ALA A 274 3.71 9.15 11.37
N LEU A 275 2.69 8.62 12.06
CA LEU A 275 2.59 8.71 13.52
C LEU A 275 3.79 8.08 14.23
N ASN A 276 4.43 7.10 13.61
CA ASN A 276 5.56 6.35 14.13
C ASN A 276 6.90 7.00 13.71
N GLY A 277 7.08 8.27 14.08
CA GLY A 277 8.36 8.97 13.96
C GLY A 277 8.62 9.65 12.61
N GLY A 278 7.69 9.63 11.66
CA GLY A 278 7.87 10.24 10.34
C GLY A 278 9.09 9.67 9.61
N TYR A 279 10.01 10.52 9.15
CA TYR A 279 11.32 10.10 8.61
C TYR A 279 12.40 9.89 9.68
N GLY A 280 12.06 10.05 10.97
CA GLY A 280 12.96 9.85 12.10
C GLY A 280 12.69 8.55 12.85
N THR A 281 13.17 8.50 14.10
CA THR A 281 12.95 7.39 15.02
C THR A 281 11.78 7.69 15.95
N ASP A 282 10.91 6.71 16.16
CA ASP A 282 9.79 6.83 17.10
C ASP A 282 10.20 6.61 18.57
N ALA A 283 9.24 6.70 19.48
CA ALA A 283 9.46 6.54 20.92
C ALA A 283 9.92 5.13 21.33
N ASP A 284 9.64 4.12 20.50
CA ASP A 284 10.03 2.72 20.73
C ASP A 284 11.38 2.38 20.05
N GLY A 285 12.01 3.34 19.38
CA GLY A 285 13.31 3.17 18.74
C GLY A 285 13.25 2.66 17.29
N ARG A 286 12.06 2.59 16.67
CA ARG A 286 11.91 2.18 15.27
C ARG A 286 12.21 3.34 14.34
N PHE A 287 13.01 3.09 13.31
CA PHE A 287 13.27 4.07 12.26
C PHE A 287 12.16 4.01 11.21
N GLY A 288 11.43 5.11 11.04
CA GLY A 288 10.23 5.19 10.21
C GLY A 288 10.40 4.68 8.77
N PRO A 289 11.47 5.07 8.04
CA PRO A 289 11.72 4.59 6.67
C PRO A 289 11.85 3.07 6.56
N LYS A 290 12.67 2.46 7.42
CA LYS A 290 12.83 1.00 7.43
C LYS A 290 11.53 0.29 7.80
N PHE A 291 10.87 0.78 8.86
CA PHE A 291 9.63 0.19 9.32
C PHE A 291 8.49 0.29 8.28
N GLY A 292 8.46 1.37 7.49
CA GLY A 292 7.48 1.53 6.41
C GLY A 292 7.71 0.58 5.24
N ARG A 293 8.97 0.41 4.82
CA ARG A 293 9.34 -0.55 3.78
C ARG A 293 9.06 -1.99 4.19
N ASP A 294 9.34 -2.37 5.44
CA ASP A 294 9.02 -3.70 5.97
C ASP A 294 7.53 -4.05 5.82
N LYS A 295 6.65 -3.09 6.11
CA LYS A 295 5.21 -3.26 5.92
C LYS A 295 4.84 -3.38 4.44
N PHE A 296 5.44 -2.57 3.56
CA PHE A 296 5.23 -2.69 2.11
C PHE A 296 5.58 -4.10 1.59
N HIS A 297 6.77 -4.61 1.95
CA HIS A 297 7.23 -5.95 1.56
C HIS A 297 6.41 -7.08 2.18
N THR A 298 5.77 -6.82 3.32
CA THR A 298 4.82 -7.79 3.89
C THR A 298 3.57 -7.90 3.02
N TYR A 299 3.06 -6.80 2.46
CA TYR A 299 1.87 -6.83 1.60
C TYR A 299 2.17 -7.36 0.20
N PHE A 300 3.20 -6.85 -0.45
CA PHE A 300 3.38 -7.09 -1.88
C PHE A 300 4.48 -8.09 -2.17
N ASP A 301 4.15 -9.04 -3.05
CA ASP A 301 5.09 -10.04 -3.55
C ASP A 301 5.24 -9.77 -5.06
N ALA A 302 6.37 -9.24 -5.49
CA ALA A 302 6.65 -8.99 -6.89
C ALA A 302 7.29 -10.22 -7.56
N PRO A 303 7.29 -10.28 -8.90
CA PRO A 303 8.08 -11.29 -9.61
C PRO A 303 9.56 -11.18 -9.27
N GLU A 304 10.30 -12.27 -9.46
CA GLU A 304 11.76 -12.26 -9.33
C GLU A 304 12.37 -11.25 -10.30
N ASN A 305 13.29 -10.42 -9.80
CA ASN A 305 13.99 -9.42 -10.60
C ASN A 305 15.48 -9.77 -10.82
N GLY A 306 15.94 -10.93 -10.33
CA GLY A 306 17.34 -11.36 -10.43
C GLY A 306 18.30 -10.63 -9.49
N THR A 307 17.79 -9.75 -8.61
CA THR A 307 18.55 -9.04 -7.58
C THR A 307 17.94 -9.31 -6.21
N PRO A 308 18.30 -10.42 -5.54
CA PRO A 308 17.65 -10.85 -4.30
C PRO A 308 17.65 -9.82 -3.16
N GLU A 309 18.66 -8.94 -3.12
CA GLU A 309 18.76 -7.85 -2.15
C GLU A 309 17.71 -6.75 -2.34
N HIS A 310 17.22 -6.56 -3.56
CA HIS A 310 16.21 -5.57 -3.93
C HIS A 310 14.91 -6.22 -4.42
N GLN A 311 14.64 -7.45 -3.96
CA GLN A 311 13.38 -8.12 -4.30
C GLN A 311 12.20 -7.23 -3.90
N ASP A 312 11.18 -7.16 -4.76
CA ASP A 312 9.96 -6.37 -4.61
C ASP A 312 10.08 -4.84 -4.73
N ASN A 313 11.29 -4.27 -4.78
CA ASN A 313 11.48 -2.84 -5.01
C ASN A 313 11.13 -2.41 -6.43
N TYR A 314 11.62 -3.19 -7.39
CA TYR A 314 11.44 -2.98 -8.81
C TYR A 314 11.28 -4.33 -9.49
N TYR A 315 10.45 -4.37 -10.53
CA TYR A 315 10.07 -5.62 -11.18
C TYR A 315 9.46 -5.36 -12.55
N ARG A 316 9.34 -6.45 -13.32
CA ARG A 316 8.72 -6.46 -14.64
C ARG A 316 7.47 -7.33 -14.63
N ILE A 317 6.43 -6.85 -15.31
CA ILE A 317 5.26 -7.64 -15.69
C ILE A 317 5.05 -7.51 -17.19
N ASP A 318 4.92 -8.63 -17.88
CA ASP A 318 4.45 -8.66 -19.26
C ASP A 318 2.97 -9.04 -19.28
N TYR A 319 2.15 -8.22 -19.94
CA TYR A 319 0.71 -8.40 -20.06
C TYR A 319 0.32 -8.31 -21.54
N GLY A 320 0.28 -9.47 -22.21
CA GLY A 320 0.14 -9.55 -23.67
C GLY A 320 1.28 -8.82 -24.41
N PRO A 321 0.98 -7.87 -25.31
CA PRO A 321 1.99 -7.09 -26.04
C PRO A 321 2.65 -5.98 -25.19
N LEU A 322 2.26 -5.83 -23.91
CA LEU A 322 2.73 -4.76 -23.04
C LEU A 322 3.79 -5.27 -22.07
N THR A 323 4.81 -4.45 -21.82
CA THR A 323 5.76 -4.60 -20.72
C THR A 323 5.59 -3.45 -19.75
N PHE A 324 5.42 -3.75 -18.46
CA PHE A 324 5.43 -2.77 -17.37
C PHE A 324 6.69 -2.94 -16.56
N LEU A 325 7.49 -1.88 -16.47
CA LEU A 325 8.65 -1.79 -15.60
C LEU A 325 8.27 -0.90 -14.41
N THR A 326 8.19 -1.48 -13.23
CA THR A 326 8.00 -0.75 -11.97
C THR A 326 9.37 -0.50 -11.35
N LEU A 327 9.68 0.75 -11.02
CA LEU A 327 10.96 1.15 -10.45
C LEU A 327 10.79 1.73 -9.04
N ASP A 328 11.77 1.51 -8.18
CA ASP A 328 11.92 2.21 -6.91
C ASP A 328 12.72 3.49 -7.16
N SER A 329 12.00 4.61 -7.23
CA SER A 329 12.61 5.93 -7.37
C SER A 329 12.86 6.62 -6.04
N SER A 330 12.78 5.93 -4.91
CA SER A 330 12.81 6.55 -3.58
C SER A 330 14.21 6.68 -2.98
N ASN A 331 15.27 6.38 -3.72
CA ASN A 331 16.65 6.52 -3.25
C ASN A 331 17.66 6.64 -4.41
N GLY A 332 18.60 7.57 -4.31
CA GLY A 332 19.72 7.69 -5.24
C GLY A 332 21.06 7.94 -4.54
N GLU A 333 22.14 7.38 -5.08
CA GLU A 333 23.47 7.52 -4.50
C GLU A 333 24.45 8.36 -5.33
N PRO A 334 25.25 9.24 -4.69
CA PRO A 334 25.28 9.53 -3.25
C PRO A 334 24.03 10.26 -2.76
N ASP A 335 23.72 10.15 -1.45
CA ASP A 335 22.63 10.91 -0.82
C ASP A 335 22.74 12.41 -1.16
N ASP A 336 21.62 13.08 -1.40
CA ASP A 336 21.57 14.50 -1.74
C ASP A 336 20.61 15.28 -0.83
N SER A 337 20.84 16.58 -0.71
CA SER A 337 20.03 17.48 0.11
C SER A 337 20.02 18.88 -0.48
N ARG A 338 18.91 19.59 -0.29
CA ARG A 338 18.79 21.01 -0.67
C ARG A 338 19.84 21.90 0.00
N ASP A 339 20.41 21.46 1.12
CA ASP A 339 21.46 22.17 1.86
C ASP A 339 22.85 22.05 1.21
N ASN A 340 23.00 21.18 0.19
CA ASN A 340 24.21 21.08 -0.62
C ASN A 340 24.34 22.21 -1.66
N TYR A 341 23.34 23.10 -1.76
CA TYR A 341 23.24 24.11 -2.82
C TYR A 341 23.04 25.53 -2.26
N GLY A 342 23.68 26.51 -2.91
CA GLY A 342 23.49 27.94 -2.64
C GLY A 342 24.31 28.54 -1.50
N GLY A 343 25.11 27.75 -0.78
CA GLY A 343 26.07 28.20 0.22
C GLY A 343 27.45 28.56 -0.35
N ASP A 344 28.34 29.08 0.50
CA ASP A 344 29.71 29.44 0.13
C ASP A 344 30.49 28.21 -0.36
N GLY A 345 30.94 28.24 -1.62
CA GLY A 345 31.67 27.13 -2.25
C GLY A 345 30.80 25.97 -2.75
N GLN A 346 29.48 26.07 -2.63
CA GLN A 346 28.52 25.10 -3.17
C GLN A 346 28.05 25.48 -4.57
N PRO A 347 27.52 24.52 -5.36
CA PRO A 347 26.83 24.84 -6.60
C PRO A 347 25.63 25.78 -6.36
N PRO A 348 25.30 26.67 -7.30
CA PRO A 348 24.20 27.62 -7.12
C PRO A 348 22.84 26.92 -7.09
N LYS A 349 21.86 27.54 -6.40
CA LYS A 349 20.45 27.19 -6.58
C LYS A 349 19.94 27.72 -7.91
N ILE A 350 19.01 26.98 -8.51
CA ILE A 350 18.29 27.38 -9.73
C ILE A 350 16.88 27.85 -9.38
N SER A 351 16.27 28.61 -10.29
CA SER A 351 14.93 29.20 -10.09
C SER A 351 14.05 29.14 -11.34
N GLY A 352 12.75 29.33 -11.16
CA GLY A 352 11.79 29.39 -12.26
C GLY A 352 11.70 28.10 -13.07
N LEU A 353 12.08 28.17 -14.35
CA LEU A 353 12.07 27.03 -15.29
C LEU A 353 13.50 26.60 -15.67
N GLU A 354 14.51 27.08 -14.95
CA GLU A 354 15.88 26.65 -15.15
C GLU A 354 16.03 25.16 -14.79
N PHE A 355 16.85 24.45 -15.55
CA PHE A 355 17.21 23.06 -15.29
C PHE A 355 18.69 22.87 -15.60
N THR A 356 19.43 22.31 -14.65
CA THR A 356 20.87 22.01 -14.81
C THR A 356 21.18 20.54 -14.59
N ASN A 357 20.69 19.97 -13.49
CA ASN A 357 20.86 18.58 -13.08
C ASN A 357 19.71 18.17 -12.15
N PRO A 358 19.22 16.92 -12.19
CA PRO A 358 18.17 16.45 -11.26
C PRO A 358 18.59 16.42 -9.78
N GLY A 359 19.88 16.27 -9.48
CA GLY A 359 20.40 15.85 -8.17
C GLY A 359 20.97 14.44 -8.26
N THR A 360 21.49 13.90 -7.16
CA THR A 360 21.90 12.48 -7.07
C THR A 360 20.91 11.63 -6.27
N ASP A 361 20.05 12.26 -5.47
CA ASP A 361 18.98 11.60 -4.74
C ASP A 361 17.67 12.39 -4.96
N THR A 362 16.56 11.68 -4.98
CA THR A 362 15.21 12.25 -5.12
C THR A 362 14.53 12.42 -3.76
N GLN A 363 15.11 11.89 -2.67
CA GLN A 363 14.64 12.14 -1.31
C GLN A 363 15.79 12.67 -0.44
N GLN A 364 15.52 13.63 0.44
CA GLN A 364 16.54 14.19 1.34
C GLN A 364 16.32 13.82 2.83
N ASN A 365 15.28 13.04 3.14
CA ASN A 365 14.75 12.96 4.49
C ASN A 365 15.49 11.95 5.37
N TYR A 366 16.16 10.99 4.75
CA TYR A 366 17.07 10.06 5.41
C TYR A 366 18.25 9.73 4.50
N THR A 367 19.32 9.20 5.09
CA THR A 367 20.49 8.73 4.34
C THR A 367 20.54 7.21 4.28
N ARG A 368 21.28 6.66 3.32
CA ARG A 368 21.66 5.23 3.31
C ARG A 368 22.25 4.81 4.66
N GLU A 369 23.16 5.59 5.23
CA GLU A 369 23.81 5.27 6.51
C GLU A 369 22.77 5.12 7.64
N GLN A 370 21.78 6.00 7.71
CA GLN A 370 20.72 5.91 8.72
C GLN A 370 19.84 4.67 8.52
N TYR A 371 19.51 4.36 7.28
CA TYR A 371 18.71 3.19 6.94
C TYR A 371 19.43 1.88 7.28
N GLU A 372 20.70 1.77 6.93
CA GLU A 372 21.55 0.62 7.23
C GLU A 372 21.82 0.49 8.73
N ALA A 373 22.00 1.61 9.45
CA ALA A 373 22.12 1.61 10.90
C ALA A 373 20.85 1.10 11.60
N ALA A 374 19.68 1.24 10.97
CA ALA A 374 18.41 0.66 11.41
C ALA A 374 18.22 -0.82 10.98
N GLY A 375 19.21 -1.42 10.32
CA GLY A 375 19.18 -2.81 9.85
C GLY A 375 18.56 -2.99 8.46
N GLY A 376 18.37 -1.90 7.71
CA GLY A 376 17.96 -1.95 6.32
C GLY A 376 19.06 -2.41 5.37
N THR A 377 18.70 -3.17 4.35
CA THR A 377 19.66 -3.75 3.38
C THR A 377 19.19 -3.64 1.93
N ASP A 378 18.00 -3.10 1.71
CA ASP A 378 17.27 -3.19 0.46
C ASP A 378 17.10 -1.83 -0.24
N LEU A 379 17.72 -0.73 0.22
CA LEU A 379 17.62 0.55 -0.51
C LEU A 379 18.25 0.42 -1.90
N ALA A 380 17.43 0.55 -2.94
CA ALA A 380 17.88 0.50 -4.33
C ALA A 380 18.30 1.89 -4.82
N ASP A 381 19.57 2.04 -5.23
CA ASP A 381 20.02 3.21 -5.98
C ASP A 381 19.45 3.20 -7.40
N PHE A 382 18.87 4.30 -7.89
CA PHE A 382 18.40 4.42 -9.28
C PHE A 382 19.46 4.95 -10.26
N ASN A 383 20.64 5.39 -9.80
CA ASN A 383 21.61 6.10 -10.64
C ASN A 383 22.40 5.20 -11.62
N PRO A 384 23.00 5.80 -12.68
CA PRO A 384 23.78 5.08 -13.66
C PRO A 384 24.84 4.14 -13.08
N GLY A 385 24.74 2.86 -13.46
CA GLY A 385 25.65 1.79 -13.04
C GLY A 385 25.21 1.03 -11.80
N SER A 386 24.14 1.47 -11.11
CA SER A 386 23.54 0.74 -10.00
C SER A 386 22.90 -0.58 -10.46
N PRO A 387 22.60 -1.52 -9.53
CA PRO A 387 21.87 -2.74 -9.85
C PRO A 387 20.53 -2.48 -10.55
N GLN A 388 19.72 -1.55 -10.04
CA GLN A 388 18.43 -1.20 -10.64
C GLN A 388 18.61 -0.57 -12.04
N TRP A 389 19.59 0.31 -12.22
CA TRP A 389 19.85 0.96 -13.50
C TRP A 389 20.26 -0.05 -14.58
N ASN A 390 21.19 -0.95 -14.26
CA ASN A 390 21.61 -1.98 -15.20
C ASN A 390 20.46 -2.95 -15.50
N TRP A 391 19.69 -3.33 -14.48
CA TRP A 391 18.50 -4.16 -14.63
C TRP A 391 17.49 -3.53 -15.59
N VAL A 392 17.14 -2.24 -15.42
CA VAL A 392 16.14 -1.60 -16.30
C VAL A 392 16.65 -1.48 -17.73
N ILE A 393 17.95 -1.28 -17.97
CA ILE A 393 18.53 -1.32 -19.32
C ILE A 393 18.30 -2.69 -19.96
N GLU A 394 18.63 -3.77 -19.25
CA GLU A 394 18.44 -5.14 -19.75
C GLU A 394 16.97 -5.42 -20.08
N GLN A 395 16.04 -5.03 -19.20
CA GLN A 395 14.60 -5.22 -19.44
C GLN A 395 14.10 -4.39 -20.63
N LEU A 396 14.57 -3.15 -20.79
CA LEU A 396 14.22 -2.30 -21.93
C LEU A 396 14.72 -2.88 -23.25
N GLU A 397 15.95 -3.41 -23.26
CA GLU A 397 16.53 -4.06 -24.44
C GLU A 397 15.78 -5.33 -24.82
N ASP A 398 15.48 -6.18 -23.84
CA ASP A 398 14.71 -7.41 -24.04
C ASP A 398 13.29 -7.13 -24.56
N ALA A 399 12.53 -6.25 -23.89
CA ALA A 399 11.17 -5.90 -24.33
C ALA A 399 11.16 -5.29 -25.75
N ARG A 400 12.16 -4.46 -26.09
CA ARG A 400 12.32 -3.93 -27.45
C ARG A 400 12.64 -5.01 -28.47
N ALA A 401 13.51 -5.97 -28.13
CA ALA A 401 13.84 -7.10 -29.00
C ALA A 401 12.62 -7.98 -29.29
N GLN A 402 11.70 -8.08 -28.33
CA GLN A 402 10.42 -8.78 -28.47
C GLN A 402 9.33 -7.94 -29.14
N GLY A 403 9.59 -6.66 -29.45
CA GLY A 403 8.62 -5.76 -30.10
C GLY A 403 7.48 -5.31 -29.19
N GLN A 404 7.64 -5.38 -27.87
CA GLN A 404 6.62 -5.00 -26.90
C GLN A 404 6.46 -3.48 -26.78
N ILE A 405 5.27 -3.06 -26.36
CA ILE A 405 4.98 -1.68 -25.96
C ILE A 405 5.35 -1.53 -24.49
N ILE A 406 6.27 -0.62 -24.20
CA ILE A 406 6.84 -0.49 -22.86
C ILE A 406 6.19 0.68 -22.11
N PHE A 407 5.71 0.39 -20.91
CA PHE A 407 5.32 1.34 -19.89
C PHE A 407 6.31 1.28 -18.73
N VAL A 408 6.62 2.44 -18.15
CA VAL A 408 7.46 2.54 -16.96
C VAL A 408 6.69 3.33 -15.91
N GLN A 409 6.68 2.84 -14.68
CA GLN A 409 6.08 3.54 -13.54
C GLN A 409 7.10 3.74 -12.42
N PHE A 410 7.05 4.92 -11.80
CA PHE A 410 7.85 5.35 -10.65
C PHE A 410 7.19 6.59 -10.04
N HIS A 411 7.51 6.88 -8.78
CA HIS A 411 6.81 7.91 -8.01
C HIS A 411 7.36 9.32 -8.23
N HIS A 412 8.68 9.51 -8.08
CA HIS A 412 9.31 10.82 -8.23
C HIS A 412 9.43 11.19 -9.71
N ALA A 413 8.61 12.17 -10.13
CA ALA A 413 8.38 12.46 -11.53
C ALA A 413 9.40 13.50 -12.07
N PRO A 414 10.16 13.18 -13.14
CA PRO A 414 11.19 14.07 -13.68
C PRO A 414 10.62 15.32 -14.39
N TYR A 415 9.31 15.33 -14.66
CA TYR A 415 8.62 16.46 -15.27
C TYR A 415 7.30 16.70 -14.54
N SER A 416 7.24 17.78 -13.76
CA SER A 416 6.01 18.19 -13.07
C SER A 416 5.97 19.71 -12.90
N SER A 417 4.76 20.26 -12.81
CA SER A 417 4.52 21.67 -12.46
C SER A 417 4.26 21.87 -10.96
N GLY A 418 4.31 20.79 -10.17
CA GLY A 418 4.17 20.80 -8.71
C GLY A 418 5.53 20.87 -8.00
N THR A 419 5.50 21.16 -6.71
CA THR A 419 6.73 21.33 -5.91
C THR A 419 7.57 20.06 -5.76
N HIS A 420 6.93 18.89 -5.90
CA HIS A 420 7.56 17.57 -5.92
C HIS A 420 8.12 17.17 -7.30
N GLY A 421 8.16 18.10 -8.26
CA GLY A 421 8.87 17.92 -9.53
C GLY A 421 10.14 18.76 -9.66
N PHE A 422 10.50 19.49 -8.60
CA PHE A 422 11.64 20.38 -8.62
C PHE A 422 12.90 19.64 -8.16
N PRO A 423 13.99 19.67 -8.96
CA PRO A 423 15.22 18.97 -8.63
C PRO A 423 15.84 19.50 -7.34
N MET A 424 16.73 18.72 -6.72
CA MET A 424 17.29 19.01 -5.38
C MET A 424 17.93 20.42 -5.27
N ASN A 425 18.46 20.95 -6.37
CA ASN A 425 19.10 22.27 -6.42
C ASN A 425 18.15 23.45 -6.71
N HIS A 426 16.84 23.22 -6.87
CA HIS A 426 15.89 24.28 -7.15
C HIS A 426 15.39 24.96 -5.86
N GLU A 427 15.22 26.28 -5.88
CA GLU A 427 14.84 27.07 -4.69
C GLU A 427 13.48 26.68 -4.08
N LEU A 428 12.59 26.13 -4.90
CA LEU A 428 11.26 25.63 -4.51
C LEU A 428 11.19 24.11 -4.31
N SER A 429 12.32 23.39 -4.37
CA SER A 429 12.32 21.95 -4.14
C SER A 429 11.77 21.62 -2.75
N SER A 430 10.93 20.59 -2.66
CA SER A 430 10.52 19.97 -1.39
C SER A 430 11.63 19.13 -0.77
N GLY A 431 12.65 18.75 -1.56
CA GLY A 431 13.60 17.70 -1.21
C GLY A 431 13.03 16.28 -1.40
N GLN A 432 11.91 16.19 -2.12
CA GLN A 432 11.23 14.96 -2.52
C GLN A 432 10.73 15.16 -3.95
N GLY A 433 11.48 14.73 -4.97
CA GLY A 433 11.13 14.98 -6.37
C GLY A 433 12.16 14.55 -7.40
#